data_AF-A0A011NYY3-F1
#
_entry.id   AF-A0A011NYY3-F1
#
_cell.length_a   1.000
_cell.length_b   1.000
_cell.length_c   1.000
_cell.angle_alpha   90.00
_cell.angle_beta   90.00
_cell.angle_gamma   90.00
#
_symmetry.space_group_name_H-M   'P 1'
#
loop_
_entity.id
_entity.type
_entity.pdbx_description
1 polymer ?
#
loop_
_entity_poly.entity_id
_entity_poly.type
_entity_poly.pdbx_seq_one_letter_code
_entity_poly.pdbx_strand_id
1 'polypeptide(L)'
;MTTEQIARLEARLPASVYALLKRAAELKGRSISDFVVSAAQDAAHRAIENEGIIRLSAEDQANFAQALIHRPAPNAALKRAMRRHAKSVDVR
;
A
#
# COMPACT_ATOMS: atom_id res chain seq x y z
N MET A 1 -16.48 -4.65 21.00
CA MET A 1 -15.35 -3.70 21.05
C MET A 1 -14.09 -4.53 20.98
N THR A 2 -13.43 -4.57 19.82
CA THR A 2 -12.17 -5.30 19.64
C THR A 2 -11.09 -4.54 20.40
N THR A 3 -10.60 -5.11 21.49
CA THR A 3 -9.52 -4.51 22.28
C THR A 3 -8.26 -4.47 21.42
N GLU A 4 -7.76 -3.28 21.13
CA GLU A 4 -6.52 -3.10 20.37
C GLU A 4 -5.35 -3.68 21.17
N GLN A 5 -4.70 -4.72 20.66
CA GLN A 5 -3.55 -5.33 21.35
C GLN A 5 -2.34 -4.40 21.21
N ILE A 6 -1.79 -3.96 22.34
CA ILE A 6 -0.59 -3.12 22.37
C ILE A 6 0.63 -3.99 22.08
N ALA A 7 1.34 -3.70 20.99
CA ALA A 7 2.62 -4.31 20.64
C ALA A 7 3.79 -3.36 20.94
N ARG A 8 4.94 -3.92 21.34
CA ARG A 8 6.16 -3.15 21.61
C ARG A 8 7.14 -3.27 20.45
N LEU A 9 7.64 -2.13 19.97
CA LEU A 9 8.73 -2.04 19.00
C LEU A 9 10.05 -1.81 19.73
N GLU A 10 10.96 -2.77 19.68
CA GLU A 10 12.31 -2.63 20.23
C GLU A 10 13.32 -2.34 19.11
N ALA A 11 13.99 -1.19 19.20
CA ALA A 11 14.99 -0.78 18.22
C ALA A 11 16.23 -0.18 18.91
N ARG A 12 17.41 -0.61 18.47
CA ARG A 12 18.70 0.00 18.87
C ARG A 12 19.09 1.06 17.85
N LEU A 13 19.39 2.25 18.33
CA LEU A 13 19.68 3.42 17.50
C LEU A 13 21.09 3.93 17.84
N PRO A 14 21.87 4.40 16.86
CA PRO A 14 23.02 5.26 17.13
C PRO A 14 22.59 6.51 17.90
N ALA A 15 23.45 7.01 18.80
CA ALA A 15 23.14 8.19 19.61
C ALA A 15 22.84 9.44 18.77
N SER A 16 23.49 9.58 17.61
CA SER A 16 23.23 10.66 16.65
C SER A 16 21.81 10.62 16.08
N VAL A 17 21.30 9.43 15.77
CA VAL A 17 19.93 9.22 15.28
C VAL A 17 18.92 9.54 16.37
N TYR A 18 19.18 9.11 17.61
CA TYR A 18 18.33 9.46 18.75
C TYR A 18 18.24 10.98 18.96
N ALA A 19 19.38 11.69 18.91
CA ALA A 19 19.41 13.14 19.06
C ALA A 19 18.61 13.86 17.97
N LEU A 20 18.72 13.40 16.72
CA LEU A 20 17.94 13.92 15.60
C LEU A 20 16.43 13.72 15.81
N LEU A 21 16.01 12.50 16.18
CA LEU A 21 14.60 12.18 16.43
C LEU A 21 14.04 12.99 17.60
N LYS A 22 14.82 13.13 18.68
CA LYS A 22 14.44 13.96 19.83
C LYS A 22 14.19 15.41 19.41
N ARG A 23 15.12 16.00 18.64
CA ARG A 23 14.97 17.37 18.15
C ARG A 23 13.75 17.53 17.25
N ALA A 24 13.50 16.57 16.35
CA ALA A 24 12.33 16.60 15.49
C ALA A 24 11.01 16.48 16.28
N ALA A 25 10.99 15.66 17.33
CA ALA A 25 9.85 15.52 18.23
C ALA A 25 9.57 16.83 19.00
N GLU A 26 10.61 17.46 19.55
CA GLU A 26 10.53 18.77 20.21
C GLU A 26 9.95 19.84 19.27
N LEU A 27 10.44 19.92 18.03
CA LEU A 27 9.94 20.88 17.03
C LEU A 27 8.47 20.64 16.65
N LYS A 28 7.98 19.42 16.80
CA LYS A 28 6.58 19.04 16.56
C LYS A 28 5.72 19.11 17.83
N GLY A 29 6.30 19.49 18.97
CA GLY A 29 5.57 19.60 20.25
C GLY A 29 5.05 18.27 20.79
N ARG A 30 5.72 17.15 20.45
CA ARG A 30 5.30 15.79 20.85
C ARG A 30 6.43 15.00 21.49
N SER A 31 6.07 13.93 22.20
CA SER A 31 7.06 13.02 22.78
C SER A 31 7.85 12.28 21.70
N ILE A 32 9.06 11.82 22.02
CA ILE A 32 9.86 11.04 21.06
C ILE A 32 9.16 9.74 20.66
N SER A 33 8.49 9.07 21.60
CA SER A 33 7.76 7.84 21.33
C SER A 33 6.61 8.07 20.37
N ASP A 34 5.80 9.11 20.61
CA ASP A 34 4.70 9.50 19.72
C ASP A 34 5.22 9.91 18.32
N PHE A 35 6.29 10.70 18.27
CA PHE A 35 6.94 11.07 17.01
C PHE A 35 7.36 9.84 16.20
N VAL A 36 8.02 8.86 16.85
CA VAL A 36 8.53 7.66 16.19
C VAL A 36 7.40 6.77 15.69
N VAL A 37 6.35 6.57 16.50
CA VAL A 37 5.19 5.76 16.09
C VAL A 37 4.48 6.39 14.90
N SER A 38 4.19 7.69 14.96
CA SER A 38 3.56 8.43 13.85
C SER A 38 4.43 8.40 12.59
N ALA A 39 5.74 8.67 12.71
CA ALA A 39 6.64 8.65 11.56
C ALA A 39 6.76 7.25 10.93
N ALA A 40 6.81 6.20 11.75
CA ALA A 40 6.84 4.82 11.29
C ALA A 40 5.55 4.43 10.57
N GLN A 41 4.39 4.84 11.10
CA GLN A 41 3.09 4.62 10.46
C GLN A 41 3.01 5.31 9.09
N ASP A 42 3.40 6.59 9.01
CA ASP A 42 3.40 7.34 7.75
C ASP A 42 4.36 6.75 6.71
N ALA A 43 5.51 6.24 7.15
CA ALA A 43 6.47 5.58 6.28
C ALA A 43 5.94 4.23 5.80
N ALA A 44 5.30 3.46 6.68
CA ALA A 44 4.70 2.17 6.35
C ALA A 44 3.56 2.31 5.34
N HIS A 45 2.64 3.27 5.54
CA HIS A 45 1.58 3.54 4.57
C HIS A 45 2.14 3.88 3.19
N ARG A 46 3.11 4.80 3.12
CA ARG A 46 3.75 5.15 1.85
C ARG A 46 4.46 3.98 1.19
N ALA A 47 5.13 3.12 1.96
CA ALA A 47 5.79 1.93 1.43
C ALA A 47 4.77 0.94 0.84
N ILE A 48 3.67 0.68 1.54
CA ILE A 48 2.60 -0.22 1.10
C ILE A 48 1.89 0.35 -0.14
N GLU A 49 1.54 1.64 -0.11
CA GLU A 49 0.89 2.31 -1.23
C GLU A 49 1.77 2.29 -2.49
N ASN A 50 3.07 2.51 -2.36
CA ASN A 50 3.98 2.51 -3.51
C ASN A 50 4.06 1.13 -4.20
N GLU A 51 3.92 0.03 -3.46
CA GLU A 51 3.88 -1.33 -4.04
C GLU A 51 2.51 -1.68 -4.62
N GLY A 52 1.43 -1.10 -4.08
CA GLY A 52 0.06 -1.39 -4.52
C GLY A 52 -0.47 -0.51 -5.67
N ILE A 53 0.21 0.60 -5.99
CA ILE A 53 -0.28 1.58 -6.97
C ILE A 53 0.32 1.32 -8.35
N ILE A 54 -0.55 1.01 -9.32
CA ILE A 54 -0.21 1.08 -10.74
C ILE A 54 -0.26 2.54 -11.19
N ARG A 55 0.92 3.13 -11.45
CA ARG A 55 1.02 4.49 -11.99
C ARG A 55 0.84 4.45 -13.51
N LEU A 56 -0.27 4.99 -13.99
CA LEU A 56 -0.58 5.10 -15.42
C LEU A 56 -0.20 6.49 -15.95
N SER A 57 0.27 6.56 -17.20
CA SER A 57 0.39 7.84 -17.93
C SER A 57 -0.99 8.48 -18.10
N ALA A 58 -1.06 9.78 -18.42
CA ALA A 58 -2.34 10.43 -18.68
C ALA A 58 -3.13 9.77 -19.83
N GLU A 59 -2.43 9.28 -20.85
CA GLU A 59 -3.03 8.53 -21.96
C GLU A 59 -3.59 7.18 -21.47
N ASP A 60 -2.82 6.43 -20.70
CA ASP A 60 -3.25 5.14 -20.16
C ASP A 60 -4.43 5.29 -19.18
N GLN A 61 -4.45 6.38 -18.39
CA GLN A 61 -5.58 6.71 -17.51
C GLN A 61 -6.86 6.93 -18.32
N ALA A 62 -6.78 7.69 -19.41
CA ALA A 62 -7.92 7.92 -20.30
C ALA A 62 -8.39 6.61 -20.94
N ASN A 63 -7.47 5.79 -21.45
CA ASN A 63 -7.78 4.48 -22.03
C ASN A 63 -8.43 3.54 -21.01
N PHE A 64 -7.90 3.49 -19.78
CA PHE A 64 -8.44 2.69 -18.70
C PHE A 64 -9.85 3.16 -18.29
N ALA A 65 -10.04 4.47 -18.13
CA ALA A 65 -11.35 5.05 -17.82
C ALA A 65 -12.39 4.74 -18.92
N GLN A 66 -12.00 4.87 -20.19
CA GLN A 66 -12.85 4.52 -21.32
C GLN A 66 -13.22 3.04 -21.32
N ALA A 67 -12.29 2.13 -21.01
CA ALA A 67 -12.58 0.71 -20.91
C ALA A 67 -13.52 0.34 -19.75
N LEU A 68 -13.51 1.11 -18.65
CA LEU A 68 -14.44 0.94 -17.52
C LEU A 68 -15.85 1.43 -17.85
N ILE A 69 -15.96 2.58 -18.52
CA ILE A 69 -17.24 3.19 -18.93
C ILE A 69 -17.85 2.38 -20.08
N HIS A 70 -17.06 2.11 -21.10
CA HIS A 70 -17.44 1.36 -22.30
C HIS A 70 -16.81 -0.02 -22.24
N ARG A 71 -17.42 -0.93 -21.48
CA ARG A 71 -16.91 -2.30 -21.31
C ARG A 71 -16.91 -3.05 -22.65
N PRO A 72 -15.74 -3.31 -23.26
CA PRO A 72 -15.70 -4.01 -24.53
C PRO A 72 -16.04 -5.50 -24.33
N ALA A 73 -16.74 -6.09 -25.30
CA ALA A 73 -17.02 -7.51 -25.25
C ALA A 73 -15.72 -8.34 -25.34
N PRO A 74 -15.61 -9.47 -24.60
CA PRO A 74 -14.45 -10.34 -24.68
C PRO A 74 -14.21 -10.82 -26.11
N ASN A 75 -12.97 -10.66 -26.59
CA ASN A 75 -12.59 -11.16 -27.91
C ASN A 75 -12.54 -12.70 -27.95
N ALA A 76 -12.41 -13.29 -29.14
CA ALA A 76 -12.41 -14.74 -29.31
C ALA A 76 -11.29 -15.43 -28.50
N ALA A 77 -10.12 -14.80 -28.36
CA ALA A 77 -9.00 -15.33 -27.60
C ALA A 77 -9.30 -15.36 -26.08
N LEU A 78 -9.84 -14.27 -25.53
CA LEU A 78 -10.23 -14.19 -24.13
C LEU A 78 -11.34 -15.18 -23.80
N LYS A 79 -12.35 -15.33 -24.68
CA LYS A 79 -13.39 -16.36 -24.55
C LYS A 79 -12.81 -17.78 -24.52
N ARG A 80 -11.81 -18.10 -25.36
CA ARG A 80 -11.11 -19.39 -25.30
C ARG A 80 -10.36 -19.58 -23.99
N ALA A 81 -9.66 -18.55 -23.50
CA ALA A 81 -8.91 -18.60 -22.25
C ALA A 81 -9.82 -18.84 -21.04
N MET A 82 -10.95 -18.13 -20.96
CA MET A 82 -11.96 -18.33 -19.92
C MET A 82 -12.50 -19.77 -19.91
N ARG A 83 -12.81 -20.34 -21.08
CA ARG A 83 -13.25 -21.74 -21.20
C ARG A 83 -12.18 -22.74 -20.72
N ARG A 84 -10.90 -22.49 -21.00
CA ARG A 84 -9.82 -23.33 -20.48
C ARG A 84 -9.71 -23.24 -18.96
N HIS A 85 -9.75 -22.02 -18.42
CA HIS A 85 -9.66 -21.80 -16.99
C HIS A 85 -10.81 -22.45 -16.22
N ALA A 86 -12.05 -22.32 -16.70
CA ALA A 86 -13.21 -22.97 -16.10
C ALA A 86 -13.02 -24.49 -15.97
N LYS A 87 -12.49 -25.15 -17.01
CA LYS A 87 -12.17 -26.59 -16.97
C LYS A 87 -11.05 -26.95 -15.99
N SER A 88 -10.19 -26.02 -15.62
CA SER A 88 -9.10 -26.25 -14.67
C SER A 88 -9.47 -25.95 -13.22
N VAL A 89 -10.49 -25.11 -12.99
CA VAL A 89 -10.96 -24.75 -11.65
C VAL A 89 -12.05 -25.71 -11.15
N ASP A 90 -12.77 -26.39 -12.05
CA ASP A 90 -13.81 -27.39 -11.75
C ASP A 90 -13.26 -28.79 -11.36
N VAL A 91 -11.94 -28.92 -11.19
CA VAL A 91 -11.25 -30.19 -10.83
C VAL A 91 -10.66 -30.11 -9.41
N ARG A 92 -11.37 -29.47 -8.47
CA ARG A 92 -11.04 -29.50 -7.04
C ARG A 92 -12.22 -29.96 -6.21
#